data_AF-A0A4S4DYW2-F1
#
_entry.id   AF-A0A4S4DYW2-F1
#
_cell.length_a   1.000
_cell.length_b   1.000
_cell.length_c   1.000
_cell.angle_alpha   90.00
_cell.angle_beta   90.00
_cell.angle_gamma   90.00
#
_symmetry.space_group_name_H-M   'P 1'
#
loop_
_entity.id
_entity.type
_entity.pdbx_description
1 polymer ?
#
loop_
_entity_poly.entity_id
_entity_poly.type
_entity_poly.pdbx_seq_one_letter_code
_entity_poly.pdbx_strand_id
1 'polypeptide(L)'
;MGLVGWNLCASNYSSFSMIQLPPNMTGPESVAFNFLGGGPYVGVADGRILKWLGLGFGFVEFATTSPKRTKELCDGTTDPDLGPICRRPPGLSFNYATGELYIVDAYFGLQVVGFRGGLGTVLATAAEGIPFRFLSGNQPNESTGRLLKYNPRTKQVTVLLAGLASAIGPAVSANNTFVLVSEYQLRRLQKFYLTGPKANTSEVFLNLPGSQAKLRGPPQETFGSRRQKSGAGSGAHNPNGAEV
;
A
#
# COMPACT_ATOMS: atom_id res chain seq x y z
N MET A 1 13.69 -20.92 39.60
CA MET A 1 13.13 -19.82 38.78
C MET A 1 13.63 -20.00 37.36
N GLY A 2 12.79 -20.56 36.48
CA GLY A 2 13.15 -20.89 35.11
C GLY A 2 12.97 -19.70 34.18
N LEU A 3 14.03 -19.38 33.42
CA LEU A 3 13.98 -18.48 32.28
C LEU A 3 13.36 -19.25 31.10
N VAL A 4 12.14 -18.90 30.73
CA VAL A 4 11.50 -19.35 29.50
C VAL A 4 12.07 -18.52 28.36
N GLY A 5 12.97 -19.12 27.58
CA GLY A 5 13.54 -18.53 26.39
C GLY A 5 12.50 -18.41 25.28
N TRP A 6 12.31 -17.20 24.77
CA TRP A 6 11.54 -16.94 23.56
C TRP A 6 12.38 -17.34 22.35
N ASN A 7 12.19 -18.57 21.86
CA ASN A 7 12.62 -18.92 20.50
C ASN A 7 11.60 -18.34 19.51
N LEU A 8 11.78 -17.06 19.17
CA LEU A 8 11.20 -16.51 17.95
C LEU A 8 11.95 -17.10 16.76
N CYS A 9 11.21 -17.61 15.78
CA CYS A 9 11.73 -18.07 14.49
C CYS A 9 12.60 -16.99 13.84
N ALA A 10 13.91 -17.04 14.05
CA ALA A 10 14.88 -16.38 13.18
C ALA A 10 15.07 -17.29 11.97
N SER A 11 14.13 -17.23 11.03
CA SER A 11 14.37 -17.77 9.69
C SER A 11 15.54 -17.00 9.09
N ASN A 12 16.64 -17.70 8.86
CA ASN A 12 17.89 -17.15 8.35
C ASN A 12 17.69 -16.74 6.87
N TYR A 13 17.18 -15.53 6.62
CA TYR A 13 17.11 -14.96 5.27
C TYR A 13 18.52 -14.50 4.85
N SER A 14 19.32 -15.41 4.29
CA SER A 14 20.70 -15.15 3.87
C SER A 14 20.84 -14.69 2.40
N SER A 15 19.74 -14.61 1.65
CA SER A 15 19.76 -14.11 0.27
C SER A 15 18.81 -12.93 0.09
N PHE A 16 19.36 -11.80 -0.33
CA PHE A 16 18.61 -10.64 -0.78
C PHE A 16 18.74 -10.54 -2.29
N SER A 17 17.61 -10.53 -3.00
CA SER A 17 17.58 -10.29 -4.44
C SER A 17 16.88 -8.96 -4.71
N MET A 18 17.56 -8.07 -5.44
CA MET A 18 17.00 -6.77 -5.82
C MET A 18 16.41 -6.87 -7.22
N ILE A 19 15.13 -6.50 -7.35
CA ILE A 19 14.49 -6.32 -8.66
C ILE A 19 14.74 -4.88 -9.10
N GLN A 20 15.49 -4.71 -10.19
CA GLN A 20 15.79 -3.38 -10.74
C GLN A 20 14.64 -2.88 -11.61
N LEU A 21 14.35 -1.58 -11.50
CA LEU A 21 13.52 -0.92 -12.50
C LEU A 21 14.25 -0.88 -13.85
N PRO A 22 13.51 -0.74 -14.96
CA PRO A 22 14.14 -0.48 -16.25
C PRO A 22 15.03 0.77 -16.20
N PRO A 23 16.07 0.85 -17.06
CA PRO A 23 16.93 2.03 -17.14
C PRO A 23 16.13 3.32 -17.34
N ASN A 24 16.63 4.41 -16.77
CA ASN A 24 16.02 5.76 -16.82
C ASN A 24 14.66 5.88 -16.12
N MET A 25 14.24 4.87 -15.35
CA MET A 25 13.06 4.97 -14.50
C MET A 25 13.46 5.23 -13.05
N THR A 26 12.74 6.15 -12.41
CA THR A 26 12.90 6.44 -10.99
C THR A 26 11.57 6.28 -10.27
N GLY A 27 11.65 6.12 -8.94
CA GLY A 27 10.63 5.43 -8.15
C GLY A 27 11.14 4.05 -7.75
N PRO A 28 10.40 3.26 -6.96
CA PRO A 28 9.00 3.46 -6.62
C PRO A 28 8.76 3.96 -5.19
N GLU A 29 7.85 4.91 -5.04
CA GLU A 29 7.40 5.40 -3.71
C GLU A 29 6.36 4.45 -3.07
N SER A 30 5.82 3.51 -3.84
CA SER A 30 4.85 2.52 -3.38
C SER A 30 4.93 1.24 -4.19
N VAL A 31 4.73 0.12 -3.49
CA VAL A 31 4.59 -1.21 -4.08
C VAL A 31 3.24 -1.79 -3.69
N ALA A 32 2.60 -2.53 -4.60
CA ALA A 32 1.36 -3.26 -4.37
C ALA A 32 1.48 -4.69 -4.93
N PHE A 33 0.73 -5.62 -4.33
CA PHE A 33 0.58 -7.00 -4.83
C PHE A 33 -0.90 -7.28 -4.96
N ASN A 34 -1.30 -8.05 -5.97
CA ASN A 34 -2.70 -8.41 -6.13
C ASN A 34 -3.09 -9.58 -5.19
N PHE A 35 -4.37 -9.92 -5.15
CA PHE A 35 -4.90 -10.97 -4.27
C PHE A 35 -4.36 -12.39 -4.57
N LEU A 36 -3.78 -12.61 -5.77
CA LEU A 36 -3.13 -13.87 -6.14
C LEU A 36 -1.63 -13.90 -5.78
N GLY A 37 -1.12 -12.85 -5.11
CA GLY A 37 0.31 -12.69 -4.84
C GLY A 37 1.12 -12.23 -6.06
N GLY A 38 0.47 -11.92 -7.18
CA GLY A 38 1.11 -11.40 -8.39
C GLY A 38 1.61 -9.96 -8.21
N GLY A 39 2.69 -9.62 -8.92
CA GLY A 39 3.42 -8.35 -8.80
C GLY A 39 4.92 -8.59 -8.63
N PRO A 40 5.68 -7.63 -8.07
CA PRO A 40 5.21 -6.33 -7.58
C PRO A 40 4.62 -5.42 -8.67
N TYR A 41 3.67 -4.58 -8.26
CA TYR A 41 3.20 -3.41 -9.02
C TYR A 41 3.77 -2.15 -8.40
N VAL A 42 4.27 -1.24 -9.23
CA VAL A 42 5.00 -0.06 -8.77
C VAL A 42 4.64 1.16 -9.59
N GLY A 43 4.48 2.30 -8.92
CA GLY A 43 4.34 3.60 -9.57
C GLY A 43 5.73 4.20 -9.81
N VAL A 44 5.95 4.74 -10.99
CA VAL A 44 7.22 5.40 -11.37
C VAL A 44 7.02 6.89 -11.62
N ALA A 45 8.10 7.66 -11.56
CA ALA A 45 8.08 9.13 -11.62
C ALA A 45 7.43 9.67 -12.90
N ASP A 46 7.52 8.92 -14.01
CA ASP A 46 6.92 9.29 -15.29
C ASP A 46 5.40 9.05 -15.39
N GLY A 47 4.76 8.65 -14.30
CA GLY A 47 3.31 8.50 -14.20
C GLY A 47 2.74 7.14 -14.58
N ARG A 48 3.59 6.20 -15.01
CA ARG A 48 3.19 4.81 -15.26
C ARG A 48 3.09 3.99 -13.99
N ILE A 49 2.34 2.90 -14.11
CA ILE A 49 2.33 1.80 -13.17
C ILE A 49 2.88 0.59 -13.91
N LEU A 50 3.95 0.02 -13.37
CA LEU A 50 4.61 -1.16 -13.93
C LEU A 50 4.24 -2.40 -13.12
N LYS A 51 4.21 -3.54 -13.80
CA LYS A 51 4.01 -4.86 -13.20
C LYS A 51 5.21 -5.73 -13.50
N TRP A 52 5.80 -6.31 -12.47
CA TRP A 52 6.83 -7.33 -12.62
C TRP A 52 6.21 -8.67 -13.03
N LEU A 53 6.77 -9.31 -14.06
CA LEU A 53 6.33 -10.61 -14.58
C LEU A 53 7.33 -11.74 -14.32
N GLY A 54 8.40 -11.49 -13.56
CA GLY A 54 9.46 -12.46 -13.31
C GLY A 54 10.72 -12.21 -14.13
N LEU A 55 11.79 -12.95 -13.82
CA LEU A 55 13.14 -12.73 -14.36
C LEU A 55 13.22 -12.83 -15.90
N GLY A 56 12.36 -13.64 -16.52
CA GLY A 56 12.36 -13.81 -17.98
C GLY A 56 11.67 -12.67 -18.76
N PHE A 57 10.83 -11.86 -18.09
CA PHE A 57 9.99 -10.85 -18.75
C PHE A 57 10.23 -9.43 -18.22
N GLY A 58 10.69 -9.30 -16.98
CA GLY A 58 10.95 -8.00 -16.38
C GLY A 58 9.69 -7.23 -15.99
N PHE A 59 9.81 -5.91 -15.94
CA PHE A 59 8.68 -5.00 -15.77
C PHE A 59 7.99 -4.72 -17.10
N VAL A 60 6.67 -4.76 -17.09
CA VAL A 60 5.83 -4.31 -18.20
C VAL A 60 4.92 -3.17 -17.75
N GLU A 61 4.52 -2.32 -18.68
CA GLU A 61 3.50 -1.32 -18.42
C GLU A 61 2.17 -2.01 -18.10
N PHE A 62 1.59 -1.66 -16.95
CA PHE A 62 0.28 -2.13 -16.55
C PHE A 62 -0.77 -1.05 -16.74
N ALA A 63 -0.50 0.18 -16.32
CA ALA A 63 -1.47 1.26 -16.38
C ALA A 63 -0.82 2.64 -16.49
N THR A 64 -1.59 3.60 -16.97
CA THR A 64 -1.22 5.02 -17.02
C THR A 64 -2.30 5.86 -16.33
N THR A 65 -1.90 6.99 -15.76
CA THR A 65 -2.78 7.85 -14.95
C THR A 65 -3.20 9.14 -15.67
N SER A 66 -2.76 9.32 -16.92
CA SER A 66 -3.05 10.51 -17.74
C SER A 66 -3.53 10.13 -19.13
N PRO A 67 -4.67 10.66 -19.59
CA PRO A 67 -5.07 10.53 -20.99
C PRO A 67 -4.27 11.45 -21.92
N LYS A 68 -3.59 12.48 -21.39
CA LYS A 68 -2.89 13.50 -22.19
C LYS A 68 -1.41 13.20 -22.42
N ARG A 69 -0.88 12.12 -21.83
CA ARG A 69 0.52 11.74 -22.02
C ARG A 69 0.76 11.22 -23.44
N THR A 70 2.00 11.36 -23.91
CA THR A 70 2.56 10.54 -24.98
C THR A 70 3.80 9.82 -24.46
N LYS A 71 4.29 8.80 -25.19
CA LYS A 71 5.50 8.09 -24.77
C LYS A 71 6.72 8.99 -24.86
N GLU A 72 6.81 9.78 -25.93
CA GLU A 72 7.94 10.65 -26.24
C GLU A 72 8.09 11.76 -25.19
N LEU A 73 6.98 12.26 -24.66
CA LEU A 73 6.98 13.33 -23.67
C LEU A 73 7.27 12.82 -22.26
N CYS A 74 6.73 11.66 -21.92
CA CYS A 74 6.65 11.24 -20.52
C CYS A 74 7.57 10.08 -20.17
N ASP A 75 7.76 9.07 -21.02
CA ASP A 75 8.48 7.86 -20.62
C ASP A 75 9.92 8.18 -20.16
N GLY A 76 10.24 7.82 -18.92
CA GLY A 76 11.56 8.08 -18.31
C GLY A 76 11.80 9.51 -17.83
N THR A 77 10.82 10.42 -17.97
CA THR A 77 10.98 11.77 -17.44
C THR A 77 11.00 11.81 -15.92
N THR A 78 11.81 12.71 -15.39
CA THR A 78 11.85 13.09 -13.97
C THR A 78 11.56 14.57 -13.77
N ASP A 79 11.21 15.26 -14.86
CA ASP A 79 10.92 16.70 -14.86
C ASP A 79 9.64 16.98 -14.04
N PRO A 80 9.75 17.71 -12.91
CA PRO A 80 8.57 18.04 -12.09
C PRO A 80 7.56 18.92 -12.82
N ASP A 81 7.98 19.71 -13.82
CA ASP A 81 7.12 20.61 -14.58
C ASP A 81 6.20 19.85 -15.54
N LEU A 82 6.60 18.63 -15.93
CA LEU A 82 5.77 17.73 -16.71
C LEU A 82 4.74 16.98 -15.86
N GLY A 83 4.82 17.03 -14.53
CA GLY A 83 3.92 16.32 -13.63
C GLY A 83 2.42 16.54 -13.88
N PRO A 84 1.92 17.75 -14.18
CA PRO A 84 0.51 17.96 -14.55
C PRO A 84 0.06 17.18 -15.81
N ILE A 85 0.99 16.85 -16.71
CA ILE A 85 0.74 16.10 -17.95
C ILE A 85 1.05 14.62 -17.76
N CYS A 86 2.27 14.31 -17.32
CA CYS A 86 2.82 12.96 -17.21
C CYS A 86 2.39 12.22 -15.96
N ARG A 87 2.05 12.95 -14.89
CA ARG A 87 1.56 12.46 -13.59
C ARG A 87 2.63 11.81 -12.74
N ARG A 88 2.26 11.44 -11.51
CA ARG A 88 3.15 10.78 -10.55
C ARG A 88 2.28 10.04 -9.53
N PRO A 89 2.17 8.71 -9.59
CA PRO A 89 1.37 7.90 -8.66
C PRO A 89 2.18 7.39 -7.45
N PRO A 90 2.33 8.17 -6.35
CA PRO A 90 3.06 7.75 -5.16
C PRO A 90 2.31 6.72 -4.29
N GLY A 91 1.05 6.40 -4.62
CA GLY A 91 0.23 5.49 -3.81
C GLY A 91 -0.51 4.47 -4.64
N LEU A 92 -0.31 3.19 -4.30
CA LEU A 92 -0.98 2.05 -4.92
C LEU A 92 -1.55 1.14 -3.85
N SER A 93 -2.81 0.72 -4.02
CA SER A 93 -3.43 -0.29 -3.17
C SER A 93 -4.49 -1.06 -3.95
N PHE A 94 -4.47 -2.38 -3.87
CA PHE A 94 -5.52 -3.20 -4.46
C PHE A 94 -6.71 -3.32 -3.50
N ASN A 95 -7.91 -3.28 -4.08
CA ASN A 95 -9.06 -3.92 -3.47
C ASN A 95 -8.99 -5.41 -3.79
N TYR A 96 -8.72 -6.26 -2.78
CA TYR A 96 -8.58 -7.70 -3.00
C TYR A 96 -9.89 -8.42 -3.33
N ALA A 97 -11.05 -7.83 -2.99
CA ALA A 97 -12.33 -8.43 -3.32
C ALA A 97 -12.70 -8.21 -4.80
N THR A 98 -12.39 -7.04 -5.36
CA THR A 98 -12.73 -6.69 -6.75
C THR A 98 -11.57 -6.87 -7.73
N GLY A 99 -10.33 -6.93 -7.24
CA GLY A 99 -9.12 -6.94 -8.05
C GLY A 99 -8.76 -5.59 -8.67
N GLU A 100 -9.49 -4.53 -8.32
CA GLU A 100 -9.22 -3.17 -8.78
C GLU A 100 -7.99 -2.58 -8.07
N LEU A 101 -7.18 -1.84 -8.81
CA LEU A 101 -6.04 -1.09 -8.27
C LEU A 101 -6.43 0.37 -8.08
N TYR A 102 -6.48 0.80 -6.83
CA TYR A 102 -6.65 2.20 -6.46
C TYR A 102 -5.30 2.91 -6.45
N ILE A 103 -5.31 4.12 -7.02
CA ILE A 103 -4.12 4.89 -7.30
C ILE A 103 -4.33 6.27 -6.68
N VAL A 104 -3.38 6.71 -5.86
CA VAL A 104 -3.28 8.11 -5.44
C VAL A 104 -2.22 8.75 -6.31
N ASP A 105 -2.66 9.63 -7.18
CA ASP A 105 -1.85 10.45 -8.08
C ASP A 105 -1.61 11.84 -7.49
N ALA A 106 -0.37 12.31 -7.56
CA ALA A 106 0.05 13.59 -6.99
C ALA A 106 -0.65 14.79 -7.61
N TYR A 107 -1.15 14.67 -8.86
CA TYR A 107 -1.71 15.79 -9.60
C TYR A 107 -3.23 15.71 -9.78
N PHE A 108 -3.83 14.50 -9.87
CA PHE A 108 -5.28 14.34 -10.07
C PHE A 108 -5.96 13.47 -9.02
N GLY A 109 -5.28 13.18 -7.91
CA GLY A 109 -5.97 12.61 -6.77
C GLY A 109 -6.25 11.12 -6.89
N LEU A 110 -7.46 10.72 -6.51
CA LEU A 110 -7.84 9.31 -6.44
C LEU A 110 -8.30 8.81 -7.80
N GLN A 111 -7.66 7.76 -8.29
CA GLN A 111 -8.03 7.04 -9.50
C GLN A 111 -8.18 5.54 -9.22
N VAL A 112 -8.78 4.83 -10.17
CA VAL A 112 -8.87 3.37 -10.16
C VAL A 112 -8.60 2.81 -11.56
N VAL A 113 -7.97 1.64 -11.60
CA VAL A 113 -7.84 0.83 -12.81
C VAL A 113 -8.28 -0.60 -12.52
N GLY A 114 -8.93 -1.24 -13.50
CA GLY A 114 -9.35 -2.63 -13.38
C GLY A 114 -8.16 -3.60 -13.38
N PHE A 115 -8.43 -4.88 -13.12
CA PHE A 115 -7.41 -5.93 -13.04
C PHE A 115 -6.61 -6.14 -14.34
N ARG A 116 -7.13 -5.65 -15.49
CA ARG A 116 -6.47 -5.70 -16.80
C ARG A 116 -5.51 -4.53 -17.05
N GLY A 117 -5.48 -3.53 -16.15
CA GLY A 117 -4.68 -2.34 -16.37
C GLY A 117 -5.33 -1.36 -17.37
N GLY A 118 -4.52 -0.54 -18.01
CA GLY A 118 -4.96 0.51 -18.95
C GLY A 118 -5.01 1.91 -18.35
N LEU A 119 -5.85 2.76 -18.89
CA LEU A 119 -5.99 4.15 -18.44
C LEU A 119 -6.80 4.22 -17.14
N GLY A 120 -6.25 4.89 -16.13
CA GLY A 120 -6.91 5.15 -14.86
C GLY A 120 -8.16 6.03 -15.00
N THR A 121 -9.22 5.65 -14.30
CA THR A 121 -10.44 6.45 -14.16
C THR A 121 -10.35 7.31 -12.91
N VAL A 122 -10.51 8.62 -13.05
CA VAL A 122 -10.53 9.55 -11.92
C VAL A 122 -11.81 9.36 -11.11
N LEU A 123 -11.66 9.15 -9.81
CA LEU A 123 -12.75 8.98 -8.85
C LEU A 123 -13.01 10.25 -8.04
N ALA A 124 -11.94 10.94 -7.62
CA ALA A 124 -12.06 12.17 -6.86
C ALA A 124 -10.80 13.04 -7.00
N THR A 125 -11.00 14.35 -7.11
CA THR A 125 -9.93 15.36 -7.19
C THR A 125 -9.92 16.32 -6.01
N ALA A 126 -10.93 16.25 -5.13
CA ALA A 126 -11.09 17.13 -3.98
C ALA A 126 -11.91 16.47 -2.87
N ALA A 127 -11.82 17.02 -1.66
CA ALA A 127 -12.71 16.73 -0.55
C ALA A 127 -13.06 18.03 0.16
N GLU A 128 -14.35 18.23 0.48
CA GLU A 128 -14.87 19.45 1.14
C GLU A 128 -14.50 20.73 0.37
N GLY A 129 -14.55 20.68 -0.96
CA GLY A 129 -14.17 21.81 -1.83
C GLY A 129 -12.66 22.09 -1.92
N ILE A 130 -11.83 21.41 -1.12
CA ILE A 130 -10.37 21.59 -1.14
C ILE A 130 -9.74 20.54 -2.09
N PRO A 131 -9.10 20.96 -3.20
CA PRO A 131 -8.42 20.06 -4.12
C PRO A 131 -7.35 19.22 -3.44
N PHE A 132 -7.13 18.01 -3.95
CA PHE A 132 -5.96 17.23 -3.59
C PHE A 132 -4.73 17.88 -4.22
N ARG A 133 -3.80 18.31 -3.38
CA ARG A 133 -2.54 18.89 -3.81
C ARG A 133 -1.41 18.10 -3.18
N PHE A 134 -0.50 17.61 -4.01
CA PHE A 134 0.76 17.11 -3.53
C PHE A 134 1.67 18.31 -3.27
N LEU A 135 1.95 18.57 -1.99
CA LEU A 135 2.94 19.56 -1.62
C LEU A 135 4.31 18.96 -1.88
N SER A 136 5.12 19.61 -2.73
CA SER A 136 6.56 19.33 -2.74
C SER A 136 7.08 19.58 -1.33
N GLY A 137 7.84 18.64 -0.77
CA GLY A 137 8.23 18.58 0.65
C GLY A 137 9.05 19.75 1.21
N ASN A 138 9.08 20.89 0.52
CA ASN A 138 9.81 22.10 0.86
C ASN A 138 8.92 23.16 1.54
N GLN A 139 7.72 22.81 2.02
CA GLN A 139 6.89 23.71 2.82
C GLN A 139 7.16 23.46 4.32
N PRO A 140 7.99 24.28 4.99
CA PRO A 140 8.21 24.15 6.41
C PRO A 140 6.91 24.49 7.15
N ASN A 141 6.42 23.54 7.95
CA ASN A 141 5.37 23.71 8.96
C ASN A 141 3.90 23.74 8.51
N GLU A 142 3.54 23.27 7.32
CA GLU A 142 2.12 23.08 7.00
C GLU A 142 1.60 21.74 7.55
N SER A 143 0.94 21.81 8.72
CA SER A 143 0.06 20.73 9.21
C SER A 143 -1.24 20.71 8.41
N THR A 144 -1.16 20.53 7.09
CA THR A 144 -2.32 20.53 6.17
C THR A 144 -2.70 19.13 5.69
N GLY A 145 -1.95 18.10 6.12
CA GLY A 145 -2.24 16.71 5.79
C GLY A 145 -3.64 16.30 6.24
N ARG A 146 -4.30 15.48 5.41
CA ARG A 146 -5.64 14.96 5.66
C ARG A 146 -5.67 13.44 5.48
N LEU A 147 -6.30 12.74 6.42
CA LEU A 147 -6.73 11.35 6.27
C LEU A 147 -8.12 11.33 5.65
N LEU A 148 -8.25 10.71 4.49
CA LEU A 148 -9.49 10.68 3.71
C LEU A 148 -10.03 9.25 3.61
N LYS A 149 -11.35 9.14 3.55
CA LYS A 149 -12.07 7.90 3.24
C LYS A 149 -12.88 8.09 1.97
N TYR A 150 -12.73 7.19 1.01
CA TYR A 150 -13.58 7.12 -0.17
C TYR A 150 -14.57 5.97 -0.04
N ASN A 151 -15.84 6.23 -0.35
CA ASN A 151 -16.87 5.20 -0.42
C ASN A 151 -17.20 4.90 -1.90
N PRO A 152 -16.82 3.72 -2.44
CA PRO A 152 -17.04 3.40 -3.86
C PRO A 152 -18.52 3.24 -4.23
N ARG A 153 -19.42 2.97 -3.27
CA ARG A 153 -20.85 2.85 -3.52
C ARG A 153 -21.52 4.21 -3.68
N THR A 154 -21.20 5.15 -2.79
CA THR A 154 -21.79 6.50 -2.81
C THR A 154 -20.96 7.51 -3.60
N LYS A 155 -19.75 7.14 -4.01
CA LYS A 155 -18.74 8.00 -4.65
C LYS A 155 -18.36 9.23 -3.83
N GLN A 156 -18.54 9.17 -2.52
CA GLN A 156 -18.24 10.28 -1.61
C GLN A 156 -16.85 10.14 -0.99
N VAL A 157 -16.18 11.28 -0.82
CA VAL A 157 -14.96 11.40 -0.02
C VAL A 157 -15.30 12.10 1.30
N THR A 158 -14.88 11.53 2.41
CA THR A 158 -15.03 12.09 3.76
C THR A 158 -13.65 12.37 4.35
N VAL A 159 -13.47 13.53 4.96
CA VAL A 159 -12.28 13.84 5.76
C VAL A 159 -12.45 13.17 7.13
N LEU A 160 -11.57 12.23 7.45
CA LEU A 160 -11.56 11.55 8.75
C LEU A 160 -10.75 12.34 9.78
N LEU A 161 -9.61 12.89 9.36
CA LEU A 161 -8.72 13.66 10.20
C LEU A 161 -8.01 14.71 9.35
N ALA A 162 -7.86 15.93 9.86
CA ALA A 162 -7.12 17.01 9.24
C ALA A 162 -6.06 17.52 10.22
N GLY A 163 -5.16 18.40 9.76
CA GLY A 163 -4.14 18.95 10.65
C GLY A 163 -2.89 18.07 10.79
N LEU A 164 -2.67 17.11 9.88
CA LEU A 164 -1.57 16.16 9.99
C LEU A 164 -0.27 16.73 9.41
N ALA A 165 0.83 16.60 10.14
CA ALA A 165 2.12 17.14 9.76
C ALA A 165 2.86 16.20 8.79
N SER A 166 2.83 16.54 7.49
CA SER A 166 3.41 15.72 6.42
C SER A 166 2.98 14.26 6.52
N ALA A 167 1.67 14.02 6.45
CA ALA A 167 1.09 12.68 6.53
C ALA A 167 1.58 11.78 5.41
N ILE A 168 2.13 10.61 5.75
CA ILE A 168 2.61 9.61 4.78
C ILE A 168 1.94 8.27 5.09
N GLY A 169 1.27 7.71 4.08
CA GLY A 169 0.86 6.31 4.02
C GLY A 169 -0.06 5.84 5.15
N PRO A 170 -1.39 5.90 5.00
CA PRO A 170 -2.30 5.28 5.95
C PRO A 170 -2.24 3.74 5.87
N ALA A 171 -2.38 3.07 7.01
CA ALA A 171 -2.54 1.62 7.11
C ALA A 171 -3.76 1.27 7.95
N VAL A 172 -4.70 0.51 7.38
CA VAL A 172 -5.90 0.04 8.08
C VAL A 172 -5.58 -1.21 8.88
N SER A 173 -6.14 -1.34 10.08
CA SER A 173 -6.02 -2.54 10.90
C SER A 173 -6.69 -3.75 10.24
N ALA A 174 -6.20 -4.97 10.50
CA ALA A 174 -6.74 -6.20 9.90
C ALA A 174 -8.25 -6.38 10.12
N ASN A 175 -8.73 -5.97 11.30
CA ASN A 175 -10.13 -6.06 11.69
C ASN A 175 -10.95 -4.79 11.34
N ASN A 176 -10.39 -3.86 10.56
CA ASN A 176 -11.06 -2.62 10.12
C ASN A 176 -11.56 -1.71 11.27
N THR A 177 -10.91 -1.77 12.44
CA THR A 177 -11.32 -0.99 13.63
C THR A 177 -10.58 0.33 13.78
N PHE A 178 -9.38 0.47 13.21
CA PHE A 178 -8.60 1.72 13.23
C PHE A 178 -7.71 1.87 12.00
N VAL A 179 -7.20 3.08 11.81
CA VAL A 179 -6.18 3.44 10.81
C VAL A 179 -4.99 4.07 11.50
N LEU A 180 -3.78 3.70 11.11
CA LEU A 180 -2.55 4.39 11.50
C LEU A 180 -2.10 5.31 10.36
N VAL A 181 -1.67 6.52 10.69
CA VAL A 181 -1.07 7.47 9.75
C VAL A 181 0.25 7.94 10.34
N SER A 182 1.31 7.93 9.53
CA SER A 182 2.61 8.47 9.95
C SER A 182 2.68 9.97 9.69
N GLU A 183 3.07 10.74 10.70
CA GLU A 183 3.36 12.17 10.58
C GLU A 183 4.87 12.38 10.56
N TYR A 184 5.43 12.66 9.37
CA TYR A 184 6.87 12.67 9.17
C TYR A 184 7.58 13.76 9.98
N GLN A 185 7.05 14.99 9.97
CA GLN A 185 7.67 16.13 10.66
C GLN A 185 7.57 16.00 12.19
N LEU A 186 6.46 15.46 12.70
CA LEU A 186 6.24 15.27 14.14
C LEU A 186 6.77 13.92 14.65
N ARG A 187 7.30 13.07 13.77
CA ARG A 187 7.90 11.76 14.08
C ARG A 187 7.00 10.90 14.98
N ARG A 188 5.72 10.80 14.61
CA ARG A 188 4.73 10.04 15.37
C ARG A 188 3.76 9.30 14.48
N LEU A 189 3.12 8.28 15.06
CA LEU A 189 1.99 7.59 14.48
C LEU A 189 0.71 8.08 15.12
N GLN A 190 -0.19 8.61 14.31
CA GLN A 190 -1.54 8.95 14.71
C GLN A 190 -2.45 7.73 14.49
N LYS A 191 -3.23 7.34 15.49
CA LYS A 191 -4.27 6.31 15.36
C LYS A 191 -5.63 6.98 15.29
N PHE A 192 -6.39 6.68 14.25
CA PHE A 192 -7.77 7.10 14.07
C PHE A 192 -8.70 5.89 14.23
N TYR A 193 -9.69 5.96 15.12
CA TYR A 193 -10.62 4.88 15.40
C TYR A 193 -11.80 4.90 14.42
N LEU A 194 -11.99 3.81 13.67
CA LEU A 194 -13.08 3.66 12.71
C LEU A 194 -14.37 3.16 13.37
N THR A 195 -14.26 2.32 14.40
CA THR A 195 -15.39 1.66 15.06
C THR A 195 -15.17 1.56 16.57
N GLY A 196 -16.22 1.17 17.30
CA GLY A 196 -16.17 0.94 18.75
C GLY A 196 -16.39 2.23 19.57
N PRO A 197 -16.17 2.19 20.90
CA PRO A 197 -16.51 3.30 21.79
C PRO A 197 -15.76 4.61 21.50
N LYS A 198 -14.57 4.51 20.89
CA LYS A 198 -13.74 5.64 20.48
C LYS A 198 -13.94 6.03 19.01
N ALA A 199 -14.94 5.51 18.30
CA ALA A 199 -15.13 5.78 16.87
C ALA A 199 -15.14 7.28 16.56
N ASN A 200 -14.51 7.66 15.44
CA ASN A 200 -14.31 9.04 14.99
C ASN A 200 -13.43 9.91 15.90
N THR A 201 -12.62 9.30 16.76
CA THR A 201 -11.60 9.99 17.54
C THR A 201 -10.19 9.57 17.11
N SER A 202 -9.18 10.32 17.54
CA SER A 202 -7.78 9.99 17.27
C SER A 202 -6.90 10.23 18.49
N GLU A 203 -5.77 9.52 18.54
CA GLU A 203 -4.74 9.68 19.57
C GLU A 203 -3.36 9.44 18.97
N VAL A 204 -2.33 10.00 19.62
CA VAL A 204 -0.94 9.63 19.32
C VAL A 204 -0.72 8.21 19.81
N PHE A 205 -0.43 7.29 18.91
CA PHE A 205 -0.22 5.88 19.23
C PHE A 205 1.22 5.61 19.64
N LEU A 206 2.18 6.21 18.93
CA LEU A 206 3.60 5.97 19.14
C LEU A 206 4.43 7.16 18.65
N ASN A 207 5.39 7.62 19.45
CA ASN A 207 6.45 8.52 19.00
C ASN A 207 7.63 7.68 18.53
N LEU A 208 8.25 8.06 17.41
CA LEU A 208 9.27 7.27 16.74
C LEU A 208 10.60 8.03 16.67
N PRO A 209 11.73 7.38 16.99
CA PRO A 209 13.04 7.95 16.73
C PRO A 209 13.36 7.90 15.22
N GLY A 210 13.83 9.00 14.64
CA GLY A 210 14.31 9.06 13.25
C GLY A 210 13.25 9.37 12.18
N SER A 211 13.67 9.33 10.92
CA SER A 211 12.84 9.63 9.74
C SER A 211 11.87 8.49 9.41
N GLN A 212 10.64 8.85 9.04
CA GLN A 212 9.54 7.89 8.86
C GLN A 212 9.42 7.36 7.43
N ALA A 213 8.97 6.11 7.30
CA ALA A 213 8.62 5.46 6.04
C ALA A 213 7.10 5.26 5.90
N LYS A 214 6.65 4.90 4.69
CA LYS A 214 5.24 4.61 4.39
C LYS A 214 4.77 3.34 5.11
N LEU A 215 3.65 3.41 5.82
CA LEU A 215 3.06 2.24 6.46
C LEU A 215 2.37 1.33 5.44
N ARG A 216 2.33 0.04 5.76
CA ARG A 216 1.57 -0.97 5.01
C ARG A 216 0.75 -1.80 5.99
N GLY A 217 -0.55 -1.88 5.74
CA GLY A 217 -1.43 -2.77 6.50
C GLY A 217 -1.12 -4.24 6.22
N PRO A 218 -1.56 -5.16 7.10
CA PRO A 218 -1.49 -6.58 6.82
C PRO A 218 -2.33 -6.93 5.56
N PRO A 219 -2.03 -8.05 4.87
CA PRO A 219 -2.92 -8.56 3.83
C PRO A 219 -4.34 -8.73 4.39
N GLN A 220 -5.37 -8.27 3.67
CA GLN A 220 -6.74 -8.62 4.03
C GLN A 220 -6.97 -10.09 3.69
N GLU A 221 -7.00 -10.96 4.70
CA GLU A 221 -7.40 -12.35 4.53
C GLU A 221 -8.87 -12.42 4.10
N THR A 222 -9.12 -12.95 2.91
CA THR A 222 -10.48 -13.37 2.53
C THR A 222 -10.72 -14.71 3.21
N PHE A 223 -11.65 -14.73 4.17
CA PHE A 223 -12.08 -15.95 4.86
C PHE A 223 -12.76 -16.92 3.86
N GLY A 224 -11.96 -17.76 3.22
CA GLY A 224 -12.41 -19.02 2.63
C GLY A 224 -12.19 -20.12 3.66
N SER A 225 -13.26 -20.59 4.31
CA SER A 225 -13.24 -21.73 5.23
C SER A 225 -12.65 -22.97 4.54
N ARG A 226 -11.34 -23.22 4.72
CA ARG A 226 -10.79 -24.57 4.70
C ARG A 226 -10.65 -25.03 6.15
N ARG A 227 -11.67 -25.74 6.64
CA ARG A 227 -11.50 -26.67 7.76
C ARG A 227 -10.45 -27.70 7.34
N GLN A 228 -9.21 -27.51 7.77
CA GLN A 228 -8.28 -28.63 7.81
C GLN A 228 -8.69 -29.50 9.00
N LYS A 229 -9.22 -30.69 8.71
CA LYS A 229 -9.51 -31.72 9.70
C LYS A 229 -8.24 -31.98 10.51
N SER A 230 -8.32 -31.82 11.83
CA SER A 230 -7.36 -32.35 12.79
C SER A 230 -7.36 -33.87 12.67
N GLY A 231 -6.34 -34.44 12.02
CA GLY A 231 -6.01 -35.85 12.16
C GLY A 231 -5.39 -36.06 13.53
N ALA A 232 -6.19 -36.52 14.49
CA ALA A 232 -5.69 -37.05 15.74
C ALA A 232 -4.93 -38.36 15.45
N GLY A 233 -3.67 -38.41 15.87
CA GLY A 233 -2.92 -39.66 15.93
C GLY A 233 -3.55 -40.59 16.97
N SER A 234 -3.59 -41.88 16.64
CA SER A 234 -3.64 -42.95 17.63
C SER A 234 -2.51 -43.91 17.28
N GLY A 235 -1.52 -43.99 18.16
CA GLY A 235 -0.46 -44.98 18.13
C GLY A 235 -0.83 -46.14 19.05
N ALA A 236 -0.61 -47.36 18.58
CA ALA A 236 -0.49 -48.62 19.32
C ALA A 236 -0.34 -49.71 18.25
N HIS A 237 0.47 -50.76 18.32
CA HIS A 237 1.45 -51.27 19.27
C HIS A 237 2.11 -52.43 18.49
N ASN A 238 3.44 -52.53 18.50
CA ASN A 238 4.16 -53.65 17.88
C ASN A 238 4.28 -54.80 18.90
N PRO A 239 3.95 -56.04 18.51
CA PRO A 239 4.74 -57.16 18.99
C PRO A 239 5.08 -58.19 17.89
N ASN A 240 6.36 -58.52 17.83
CA ASN A 240 6.95 -59.82 17.47
C ASN A 240 6.92 -60.29 16.00
N GLY A 241 8.11 -60.33 15.40
CA GLY A 241 8.72 -61.64 15.10
C GLY A 241 9.02 -62.00 13.64
N ALA A 242 10.31 -62.26 13.42
CA ALA A 242 10.93 -63.20 12.49
C ALA A 242 11.31 -62.75 11.05
N GLU A 243 12.61 -62.94 10.80
CA GLU A 243 13.28 -63.14 9.53
C GLU A 243 12.52 -64.10 8.60
N VAL A 244 12.42 -63.74 7.31
CA VAL A 244 13.15 -64.35 6.16
C VAL A 244 13.27 -63.27 5.08
#